data_AF-A0A1F5FW17-F1
#
_entry.id   AF-A0A1F5FW17-F1
#
_cell.length_a   1.000
_cell.length_b   1.000
_cell.length_c   1.000
_cell.angle_alpha   90.00
_cell.angle_beta   90.00
_cell.angle_gamma   90.00
#
_symmetry.space_group_name_H-M   'P 1'
#
loop_
_entity.id
_entity.type
_entity.pdbx_description
1 polymer ?
#
loop_
_entity_poly.entity_id
_entity_poly.type
_entity_poly.pdbx_seq_one_letter_code
_entity_poly.pdbx_strand_id
1 'polypeptide(L)'
;MKNLIAQDWGTVPPPPGITTDLSGLQQVITIFLRTLIVIAAIYAVLNIILAGYTYISAGGDPKKIQDATAKIWQSVLGLVVAAGAFALAAIIGQILFGDSNALLQLKYFTL
;
A
#
# COMPACT_ATOMS: atom_id res chain seq x y z
N MET A 1 15.13 21.38 47.21
CA MET A 1 15.60 20.03 47.61
C MET A 1 14.91 19.03 46.69
N LYS A 2 15.64 18.45 45.72
CA LYS A 2 15.10 17.45 44.78
C LYS A 2 15.03 16.10 45.49
N ASN A 3 13.89 15.42 45.40
CA ASN A 3 13.66 14.12 46.01
C ASN A 3 14.51 13.06 45.28
N LEU A 4 15.57 12.58 45.93
CA LEU A 4 16.56 11.65 45.37
C LEU A 4 16.18 10.16 45.53
N ILE A 5 14.92 9.85 45.82
CA ILE A 5 14.49 8.48 46.19
C ILE A 5 13.58 7.79 45.16
N ALA A 6 13.25 8.43 44.03
CA ALA A 6 12.36 7.87 43.01
C ALA A 6 13.08 7.27 41.78
N GLN A 7 14.41 7.21 41.77
CA GLN A 7 15.17 6.83 40.57
C GLN A 7 16.45 6.05 40.89
N ASP A 8 16.38 5.07 41.79
CA ASP A 8 17.53 4.20 42.15
C ASP A 8 17.38 2.74 41.65
N TRP A 9 16.27 2.41 41.00
CA TRP A 9 16.10 1.12 40.35
C TRP A 9 15.98 1.38 38.85
N GLY A 10 17.10 1.22 38.15
CA GLY A 10 17.21 1.39 36.72
C GLY A 10 16.08 0.67 35.99
N THR A 11 15.58 1.29 34.93
CA THR A 11 14.63 0.65 34.03
C THR A 11 15.28 -0.60 33.46
N VAL A 12 14.82 -1.79 33.83
CA VAL A 12 15.21 -3.02 33.16
C VAL A 12 14.73 -2.86 31.71
N PRO A 13 15.64 -2.79 30.72
CA PRO A 13 15.20 -2.71 29.34
C PRO A 13 14.39 -3.98 29.05
N PRO A 14 13.23 -3.87 28.39
CA PRO A 14 12.49 -5.05 27.97
C PRO A 14 13.43 -5.95 27.16
N PRO A 15 13.41 -7.28 27.38
CA PRO A 15 14.26 -8.19 26.65
C PRO A 15 14.04 -8.00 25.13
N PRO A 16 15.13 -8.01 24.33
CA PRO A 16 15.01 -7.82 22.88
C PRO A 16 14.07 -8.89 22.31
N GLY A 17 12.89 -8.48 21.85
CA GLY A 17 11.94 -9.35 21.15
C GLY A 17 10.56 -9.53 21.77
N ILE A 18 10.26 -8.97 22.95
CA ILE A 18 8.86 -8.85 23.41
C ILE A 18 8.55 -7.38 23.55
N THR A 19 8.21 -6.79 22.43
CA THR A 19 7.43 -5.58 22.43
C THR A 19 5.97 -5.98 22.36
N THR A 20 5.15 -5.45 23.25
CA THR A 20 3.67 -5.55 23.22
C THR A 20 3.12 -4.69 22.09
N ASP A 21 3.72 -4.84 20.91
CA ASP A 21 3.53 -3.95 19.80
C ASP A 21 2.45 -4.49 18.87
N LEU A 22 1.58 -3.59 18.45
CA LEU A 22 0.76 -3.72 17.23
C LEU A 22 1.60 -4.01 15.95
N SER A 23 2.90 -4.23 16.07
CA SER A 23 3.88 -4.23 15.00
C SER A 23 3.91 -5.45 14.11
N GLY A 24 3.64 -6.63 14.66
CA GLY A 24 3.55 -7.83 13.84
C GLY A 24 2.43 -7.68 12.83
N LEU A 25 1.27 -7.22 13.30
CA LEU A 25 0.09 -7.01 12.46
C LEU A 25 0.28 -5.86 11.46
N GLN A 26 0.80 -4.72 11.93
CA GLN A 26 1.23 -3.57 11.13
C GLN A 26 2.19 -3.98 9.98
N GLN A 27 3.23 -4.74 10.29
CA GLN A 27 4.22 -5.18 9.30
C GLN A 27 3.64 -6.19 8.31
N VAL A 28 2.82 -7.14 8.78
CA VAL A 28 2.11 -8.08 7.90
C VAL A 28 1.18 -7.35 6.94
N ILE A 29 0.38 -6.39 7.44
CA ILE A 29 -0.51 -5.58 6.59
C ILE A 29 0.29 -4.79 5.55
N THR A 30 1.41 -4.20 5.94
CA THR A 30 2.26 -3.43 5.01
C THR A 30 2.82 -4.29 3.89
N ILE A 31 3.35 -5.46 4.24
CA ILE A 31 3.89 -6.42 3.27
C ILE A 31 2.76 -6.91 2.35
N PHE A 32 1.59 -7.19 2.91
CA PHE A 32 0.42 -7.63 2.17
C PHE A 32 -0.04 -6.58 1.15
N LEU A 33 -0.24 -5.33 1.59
CA LEU A 33 -0.64 -4.23 0.71
C LEU A 33 0.38 -4.00 -0.42
N ARG A 34 1.68 -3.95 -0.10
CA ARG A 34 2.74 -3.80 -1.12
C ARG A 34 2.71 -4.94 -2.14
N THR A 35 2.53 -6.17 -1.67
CA THR A 35 2.45 -7.35 -2.55
C THR A 35 1.24 -7.28 -3.47
N LEU A 36 0.06 -6.91 -2.95
CA LEU A 36 -1.14 -6.74 -3.75
C LEU A 36 -0.98 -5.70 -4.85
N ILE A 37 -0.31 -4.59 -4.55
CA ILE A 37 -0.08 -3.52 -5.52
C ILE A 37 0.82 -4.00 -6.67
N VAL A 38 1.88 -4.75 -6.37
CA VAL A 38 2.76 -5.34 -7.39
C VAL A 38 1.98 -6.32 -8.26
N ILE A 39 1.16 -7.19 -7.64
CA ILE A 39 0.30 -8.13 -8.38
C ILE A 39 -0.68 -7.38 -9.26
N ALA A 40 -1.33 -6.34 -8.76
CA ALA A 40 -2.28 -5.52 -9.51
C ALA A 40 -1.60 -4.85 -10.72
N ALA A 41 -0.38 -4.34 -10.56
CA ALA A 41 0.38 -3.74 -11.64
C ALA A 41 0.68 -4.74 -12.77
N ILE A 42 1.19 -5.93 -12.40
CA ILE A 42 1.47 -7.00 -13.37
C ILE A 42 0.18 -7.43 -14.07
N TYR A 43 -0.89 -7.65 -13.31
CA TYR A 43 -2.19 -8.06 -13.83
C TYR A 43 -2.76 -7.04 -14.82
N ALA A 44 -2.65 -5.75 -14.51
CA ALA A 44 -3.12 -4.69 -15.40
C ALA A 44 -2.34 -4.68 -16.73
N VAL A 45 -1.02 -4.82 -16.69
CA VAL A 45 -0.19 -4.90 -17.91
C VAL A 45 -0.60 -6.08 -18.78
N LEU A 46 -0.77 -7.26 -18.18
CA LEU A 46 -1.21 -8.45 -18.92
C LEU A 46 -2.59 -8.24 -19.55
N ASN A 47 -3.55 -7.68 -18.81
CA ASN A 47 -4.89 -7.43 -19.36
C ASN A 47 -4.87 -6.42 -20.49
N ILE A 48 -4.06 -5.37 -20.40
CA ILE A 48 -3.93 -4.38 -21.48
C ILE A 48 -3.36 -5.05 -22.75
N ILE A 49 -2.37 -5.92 -22.61
CA ILE A 49 -1.79 -6.66 -23.75
C ILE A 49 -2.85 -7.58 -24.39
N LEU A 50 -3.55 -8.39 -23.58
CA LEU A 50 -4.59 -9.29 -24.08
C LEU A 50 -5.76 -8.52 -24.74
N ALA A 51 -6.14 -7.39 -24.15
CA ALA A 51 -7.19 -6.54 -24.69
C ALA A 51 -6.74 -5.87 -26.00
N GLY A 52 -5.49 -5.43 -26.09
CA GLY A 52 -4.91 -4.91 -27.33
C GLY A 52 -4.92 -5.94 -28.46
N TYR A 53 -4.53 -7.19 -28.16
CA TYR A 53 -4.63 -8.28 -29.14
C TYR A 53 -6.08 -8.53 -29.58
N THR A 54 -7.01 -8.53 -28.63
CA THR A 54 -8.45 -8.69 -28.93
C THR A 54 -8.99 -7.55 -29.78
N TYR A 55 -8.54 -6.32 -29.53
CA TYR A 55 -8.92 -5.13 -30.29
C TYR A 55 -8.46 -5.21 -31.75
N ILE A 56 -7.19 -5.60 -31.97
CA ILE A 56 -6.61 -5.73 -33.33
C ILE A 56 -7.25 -6.90 -34.08
N SER A 57 -7.46 -8.04 -33.41
CA SER A 57 -8.06 -9.24 -34.01
C SER A 57 -9.58 -9.18 -34.18
N ALA A 58 -10.24 -8.12 -33.71
CA ALA A 58 -11.69 -7.96 -33.82
C ALA A 58 -12.18 -7.83 -35.27
N GLY A 59 -11.32 -7.41 -36.21
CA GLY A 59 -11.63 -7.42 -37.65
C GLY A 59 -12.87 -6.60 -38.05
N GLY A 60 -13.25 -5.61 -37.24
CA GLY A 60 -14.44 -4.78 -37.45
C GLY A 60 -15.71 -5.25 -36.71
N ASP A 61 -15.64 -6.34 -35.93
CA ASP A 61 -16.75 -6.74 -35.04
C ASP A 61 -16.90 -5.74 -33.88
N PRO A 62 -17.97 -4.93 -33.86
CA PRO A 62 -18.14 -3.87 -32.87
C PRO A 62 -18.25 -4.42 -31.45
N LYS A 63 -18.73 -5.66 -31.27
CA LYS A 63 -18.86 -6.28 -29.95
C LYS A 63 -17.50 -6.59 -29.35
N LYS A 64 -16.60 -7.19 -30.15
CA LYS A 64 -15.23 -7.49 -29.71
C LYS A 64 -14.42 -6.22 -29.43
N ILE A 65 -14.62 -5.18 -30.23
CA ILE A 65 -14.00 -3.86 -30.02
C ILE A 65 -14.47 -3.26 -28.69
N GLN A 66 -15.77 -3.32 -28.42
CA GLN A 66 -16.34 -2.82 -27.17
C GLN A 66 -15.82 -3.60 -25.95
N ASP A 67 -15.79 -4.93 -26.03
CA ASP A 67 -15.28 -5.80 -24.97
C ASP A 67 -13.79 -5.54 -24.68
N ALA A 68 -12.97 -5.41 -25.72
CA ALA A 68 -11.55 -5.07 -25.59
C ALA A 68 -11.35 -3.69 -24.95
N THR A 69 -12.12 -2.69 -25.40
CA THR A 69 -12.06 -1.33 -24.86
C THR A 69 -12.47 -1.29 -23.40
N ALA A 70 -13.52 -2.03 -23.02
CA ALA A 70 -13.96 -2.15 -21.63
C ALA A 70 -12.87 -2.76 -20.74
N LYS A 71 -12.18 -3.82 -21.21
CA LYS A 71 -11.07 -4.43 -20.46
C LYS A 71 -9.89 -3.48 -20.25
N ILE A 72 -9.56 -2.67 -21.26
CA ILE A 72 -8.52 -1.63 -21.13
C ILE A 72 -8.93 -0.63 -20.06
N TRP A 73 -10.16 -0.12 -20.12
CA TRP A 73 -10.68 0.83 -19.13
C TRP A 73 -10.69 0.28 -17.72
N GLN A 74 -11.11 -0.97 -17.52
CA GLN A 74 -11.08 -1.62 -16.21
C GLN A 74 -9.65 -1.75 -15.66
N SER A 75 -8.69 -2.09 -16.53
CA SER A 75 -7.28 -2.21 -16.14
C SER A 75 -6.68 -0.87 -15.76
N VAL A 76 -6.94 0.17 -16.56
CA VAL A 76 -6.50 1.54 -16.27
C VAL A 76 -7.14 2.06 -14.98
N LEU A 77 -8.44 1.84 -14.80
CA LEU A 77 -9.15 2.26 -13.59
C LEU A 77 -8.55 1.59 -12.34
N GLY A 78 -8.25 0.29 -12.39
CA GLY A 78 -7.59 -0.41 -11.30
C GLY A 78 -6.22 0.19 -10.94
N LEU A 79 -5.41 0.52 -11.95
CA LEU A 79 -4.11 1.19 -11.75
C LEU A 79 -4.26 2.60 -11.16
N VAL A 80 -5.21 3.38 -11.67
CA VAL A 80 -5.50 4.74 -11.17
C VAL A 80 -5.96 4.70 -9.72
N VAL A 81 -6.84 3.75 -9.37
CA VAL A 81 -7.29 3.58 -7.98
C VAL A 81 -6.14 3.16 -7.08
N ALA A 82 -5.28 2.23 -7.52
CA ALA A 82 -4.10 1.84 -6.75
C ALA A 82 -3.15 3.03 -6.52
N ALA A 83 -2.81 3.78 -7.58
CA ALA A 83 -1.97 4.97 -7.49
C ALA A 83 -2.62 6.07 -6.62
N GLY A 84 -3.93 6.27 -6.76
CA GLY A 84 -4.72 7.19 -5.96
C GLY A 84 -4.70 6.83 -4.47
N ALA A 85 -4.77 5.54 -4.13
CA ALA A 85 -4.66 5.08 -2.74
C ALA A 85 -3.32 5.47 -2.11
N PHE A 86 -2.20 5.37 -2.85
CA PHE A 86 -0.90 5.85 -2.37
C PHE A 86 -0.86 7.36 -2.20
N ALA A 87 -1.39 8.10 -3.17
CA ALA A 87 -1.42 9.56 -3.10
C ALA A 87 -2.26 10.03 -1.90
N LEU A 88 -3.42 9.43 -1.68
CA LEU A 88 -4.27 9.72 -0.53
C LEU A 88 -3.59 9.33 0.78
N ALA A 89 -2.97 8.14 0.85
CA ALA A 89 -2.22 7.72 2.03
C ALA A 89 -1.05 8.67 2.33
N ALA A 90 -0.36 9.19 1.31
CA ALA A 90 0.71 10.16 1.51
C ALA A 90 0.19 11.49 2.05
N ILE A 91 -0.92 12.01 1.50
CA ILE A 91 -1.54 13.26 1.95
C ILE A 91 -2.05 13.14 3.39
N ILE A 92 -2.75 12.04 3.70
CA ILE A 92 -3.26 11.78 5.05
C ILE A 92 -2.09 11.60 6.02
N GLY A 93 -1.04 10.89 5.60
CA GLY A 93 0.20 10.73 6.38
C GLY A 93 0.84 12.06 6.74
N GLN A 94 0.94 12.96 5.75
CA GLN A 94 1.48 14.29 5.95
C GLN A 94 0.65 15.14 6.92
N ILE A 95 -0.68 15.07 6.84
CA ILE A 95 -1.58 15.88 7.68
C ILE A 95 -1.60 15.38 9.12
N LEU A 96 -1.68 14.06 9.31
CA LEU A 96 -1.83 13.45 10.63
C LEU A 96 -0.51 13.28 11.37
N PHE A 97 0.58 13.00 10.64
CA PHE A 97 1.86 12.59 11.23
C PHE A 97 3.05 13.46 10.81
N GLY A 98 2.84 14.46 9.93
CA GLY A 98 3.91 15.33 9.44
C GLY A 98 4.90 14.65 8.48
N ASP A 99 4.69 13.37 8.16
CA ASP A 99 5.51 12.58 7.25
C ASP A 99 4.64 11.87 6.21
N SER A 100 4.87 12.20 4.94
CA SER A 100 4.18 11.61 3.79
C SER A 100 4.43 10.11 3.63
N ASN A 101 5.51 9.59 4.22
CA ASN A 101 5.84 8.17 4.18
C ASN A 101 5.28 7.41 5.38
N ALA A 102 4.69 8.08 6.35
CA ALA A 102 4.33 7.45 7.62
C ALA A 102 3.23 6.38 7.49
N LEU A 103 2.40 6.47 6.45
CA LEU A 103 1.40 5.45 6.09
C LEU A 103 1.90 4.46 5.02
N LEU A 104 3.00 4.79 4.33
CA LEU A 104 3.59 3.97 3.25
C LEU A 104 4.72 3.06 3.75
N GLN A 105 5.41 3.53 4.78
CA GLN A 105 6.26 2.77 5.67
C GLN A 105 5.51 2.80 6.99
N LEU A 106 4.79 1.73 7.32
CA LEU A 106 4.11 1.59 8.60
C LEU A 106 5.19 1.35 9.68
N LYS A 107 6.05 2.35 9.87
CA LYS A 107 7.18 2.37 10.79
C LYS A 107 6.64 2.79 12.14
N TYR A 108 7.15 2.15 13.18
CA TYR A 108 6.86 2.49 14.56
C TYR A 108 6.99 3.99 14.79
N PHE A 109 5.87 4.63 15.13
CA PHE A 109 5.91 5.90 15.82
C PHE A 109 6.26 5.61 17.26
N THR A 110 7.55 5.58 17.57
CA THR A 110 7.98 5.77 18.95
C THR A 110 7.83 7.26 19.24
N LEU A 111 6.78 7.60 20.00
CA LEU A 111 6.62 8.90 20.66
C LEU A 111 7.69 9.09 21.74
#